data_AF-A0A0Q9YIM1-F1
#
_entry.id   AF-A0A0Q9YIM1-F1
#
_cell.length_a   1.000
_cell.length_b   1.000
_cell.length_c   1.000
_cell.angle_alpha   90.00
_cell.angle_beta   90.00
_cell.angle_gamma   90.00
#
_symmetry.space_group_name_H-M   'P 1'
#
loop_
_entity.id
_entity.type
_entity.pdbx_description
1 polymer ?
#
loop_
_entity_poly.entity_id
_entity_poly.type
_entity_poly.pdbx_seq_one_letter_code
_entity_poly.pdbx_strand_id
1 'polypeptide(L)'
;MQTQWEQSKIFIITILAISSVSLLFLIFTLDKLPQIATYIHILIFATAITLLVHYAQNKKLLSLCLYLVIMIVYNPFINLLPNIELWKIAHIAVLIIFLKSIFELSYADKLNETTRIAFKLNNYLIDLERQISHLTFHETIMVIKREYAKNYRLENDKVSWQDRDFPDFEFYILSTYYAQGQKKKGGISAKGKNEFKNIEIHINFNLTHHVKYAVREKEGSLKTSLYGKKLKLLLVKKFQYVDLAKVIDF
;
A
#
# COMPACT_ATOMS: atom_id res chain seq x y z
N MET A 1 4.79 9.77 22.16
CA MET A 1 3.96 10.29 21.04
C MET A 1 3.35 9.17 20.18
N GLN A 2 4.11 8.13 19.79
CA GLN A 2 3.61 7.05 18.92
C GLN A 2 2.48 6.20 19.56
N THR A 3 2.52 5.99 20.89
CA THR A 3 1.51 5.22 21.64
C THR A 3 0.14 5.90 21.73
N GLN A 4 0.10 7.23 21.87
CA GLN A 4 -1.15 7.99 21.98
C GLN A 4 -1.91 8.03 20.64
N TRP A 5 -1.18 8.08 19.52
CA TRP A 5 -1.75 7.99 18.17
C TRP A 5 -2.36 6.61 17.91
N GLU A 6 -1.63 5.53 18.22
CA GLU A 6 -2.13 4.15 18.06
C GLU A 6 -3.38 3.89 18.90
N GLN A 7 -3.40 4.36 20.16
CA GLN A 7 -4.59 4.26 21.01
C GLN A 7 -5.78 5.05 20.44
N SER A 8 -5.54 6.27 19.94
CA SER A 8 -6.58 7.08 19.30
C SER A 8 -7.12 6.43 18.02
N LYS A 9 -6.24 5.81 17.24
CA LYS A 9 -6.59 5.09 16.00
C LYS A 9 -7.47 3.87 16.29
N ILE A 10 -7.09 3.05 17.27
CA ILE A 10 -7.88 1.87 17.69
C ILE A 10 -9.26 2.30 18.20
N PHE A 11 -9.31 3.37 18.99
CA PHE A 11 -10.57 3.93 19.49
C PHE A 11 -11.49 4.36 18.33
N ILE A 12 -10.97 5.11 17.35
CA ILE A 12 -11.75 5.57 16.19
C ILE A 12 -12.24 4.39 15.34
N ILE A 13 -11.39 3.40 15.08
CA ILE A 13 -11.78 2.20 14.33
C ILE A 13 -12.92 1.46 15.05
N THR A 14 -12.84 1.37 16.38
CA THR A 14 -13.87 0.69 17.20
C THR A 14 -15.21 1.41 17.12
N ILE A 15 -15.22 2.74 17.26
CA ILE A 15 -16.45 3.54 17.15
C ILE A 15 -17.07 3.43 15.75
N LEU A 16 -16.25 3.50 14.70
CA LEU A 16 -16.68 3.32 13.32
C LEU A 16 -17.30 1.93 13.07
N ALA A 17 -16.71 0.88 13.64
CA ALA A 17 -17.22 -0.48 13.52
C ALA A 17 -18.58 -0.63 14.19
N ILE A 18 -18.74 -0.13 15.42
CA ILE A 18 -20.01 -0.12 16.15
C ILE A 18 -21.08 0.62 15.32
N SER A 19 -20.75 1.80 14.80
CA SER A 19 -21.69 2.59 14.00
C SER A 19 -22.07 1.93 12.69
N SER A 20 -21.15 1.20 12.04
CA SER A 20 -21.42 0.43 10.83
C SER A 20 -22.41 -0.71 11.09
N VAL A 21 -22.27 -1.41 12.22
CA VAL A 21 -23.21 -2.46 12.65
C VAL A 21 -24.59 -1.87 12.96
N SER A 22 -24.65 -0.74 13.67
CA SER A 22 -25.91 -0.06 13.98
C SER A 22 -26.62 0.47 12.73
N LEU A 23 -25.86 0.91 11.72
CA LEU A 23 -26.39 1.35 10.44
C LEU A 23 -26.92 0.18 9.59
N LEU A 24 -26.24 -0.97 9.61
CA LEU A 24 -26.75 -2.21 9.02
C LEU A 24 -28.08 -2.62 9.69
N PHE A 25 -28.15 -2.55 11.01
CA PHE A 25 -29.40 -2.80 11.74
C PHE A 25 -30.51 -1.87 11.24
N LEU A 26 -30.27 -0.55 11.18
CA LEU A 26 -31.24 0.40 10.62
C LEU A 26 -31.71 0.01 9.20
N ILE A 27 -30.79 -0.32 8.28
CA ILE A 27 -31.16 -0.70 6.90
C ILE A 27 -32.16 -1.87 6.87
N PHE A 28 -31.99 -2.86 7.76
CA PHE A 28 -32.79 -4.08 7.76
C PHE A 28 -34.00 -4.08 8.72
N THR A 29 -34.04 -3.19 9.72
CA THR A 29 -35.08 -3.22 10.77
C THR A 29 -35.80 -1.88 11.00
N LEU A 30 -35.52 -0.84 10.20
CA LEU A 30 -36.16 0.49 10.34
C LEU A 30 -37.69 0.41 10.47
N ASP A 31 -38.30 -0.50 9.70
CA ASP A 31 -39.74 -0.60 9.52
C ASP A 31 -40.46 -1.21 10.75
N LYS A 32 -39.71 -1.80 11.69
CA LYS A 32 -40.28 -2.58 12.81
C LYS A 32 -40.16 -1.88 14.17
N LEU A 33 -39.20 -0.97 14.35
CA LEU A 33 -38.83 -0.43 15.67
C LEU A 33 -38.40 1.05 15.61
N PRO A 34 -39.37 1.99 15.44
CA PRO A 34 -39.07 3.41 15.21
C PRO A 34 -38.41 4.12 16.41
N GLN A 35 -38.71 3.72 17.65
CA GLN A 35 -38.08 4.31 18.84
C GLN A 35 -36.59 3.96 18.94
N ILE A 36 -36.21 2.72 18.59
CA ILE A 36 -34.81 2.27 18.54
C ILE A 36 -34.06 2.99 17.42
N ALA A 37 -34.74 3.32 16.32
CA ALA A 37 -34.13 4.07 15.24
C ALA A 37 -33.58 5.42 15.71
N THR A 38 -34.32 6.18 16.52
CA THR A 38 -33.87 7.49 17.04
C THR A 38 -32.57 7.38 17.85
N TYR A 39 -32.46 6.38 18.75
CA TYR A 39 -31.22 6.17 19.52
C TYR A 39 -30.03 5.83 18.63
N ILE A 40 -30.26 5.07 17.55
CA ILE A 40 -29.19 4.75 16.59
C ILE A 40 -28.78 5.98 15.77
N HIS A 41 -29.73 6.83 15.36
CA HIS A 41 -29.40 8.08 14.66
C HIS A 41 -28.55 9.00 15.55
N ILE A 42 -28.87 9.11 16.84
CA ILE A 42 -28.05 9.87 17.81
C ILE A 42 -26.64 9.29 17.93
N LEU A 43 -26.49 7.96 17.99
CA LEU A 43 -25.19 7.28 18.05
C LEU A 43 -24.34 7.56 16.79
N ILE A 44 -24.94 7.47 15.60
CA ILE A 44 -24.27 7.75 14.32
C ILE A 44 -23.88 9.23 14.24
N PHE A 45 -24.76 10.13 14.68
CA PHE A 45 -24.50 11.57 14.72
C PHE A 45 -23.33 11.93 15.65
N ALA A 46 -23.29 11.37 16.86
CA ALA A 46 -22.16 11.55 17.79
C ALA A 46 -20.84 11.00 17.22
N THR A 47 -20.91 9.87 16.50
CA THR A 47 -19.76 9.28 15.80
C THR A 47 -19.27 10.17 14.67
N ALA A 48 -20.18 10.76 13.89
CA ALA A 48 -19.85 11.72 12.85
C ALA A 48 -19.09 12.92 13.43
N ILE A 49 -19.57 13.49 14.54
CA ILE A 49 -18.90 14.62 15.22
C ILE A 49 -17.48 14.23 15.66
N THR A 50 -17.31 13.04 16.24
CA THR A 50 -16.01 12.53 16.68
C THR A 50 -15.03 12.39 15.51
N LEU A 51 -15.52 11.89 14.36
CA LEU A 51 -14.75 11.84 13.12
C LEU A 51 -14.42 13.25 12.60
N LEU A 52 -15.34 14.22 12.67
CA LEU A 52 -15.05 15.60 12.26
C LEU A 52 -13.91 16.19 13.08
N VAL A 53 -13.92 16.02 14.40
CA VAL A 53 -12.83 16.52 15.26
C VAL A 53 -11.50 15.90 14.86
N HIS A 54 -11.48 14.59 14.56
CA HIS A 54 -10.28 13.89 14.12
C HIS A 54 -9.83 14.26 12.68
N TYR A 55 -10.74 14.45 11.74
CA TYR A 55 -10.42 14.71 10.34
C TYR A 55 -10.21 16.20 10.03
N ALA A 56 -10.81 17.12 10.79
CA ALA A 56 -10.50 18.55 10.73
C ALA A 56 -9.02 18.82 11.04
N GLN A 57 -8.41 17.98 11.87
CA GLN A 57 -6.96 17.99 12.12
C GLN A 57 -6.14 17.54 10.88
N ASN A 58 -6.73 16.78 9.95
CA ASN A 58 -6.08 16.19 8.77
C ASN A 58 -6.41 16.90 7.42
N LYS A 59 -7.10 18.04 7.44
CA LYS A 59 -7.29 19.01 6.32
C LYS A 59 -7.69 18.43 4.94
N LYS A 60 -8.71 17.56 4.84
CA LYS A 60 -9.26 17.12 3.54
C LYS A 60 -10.66 17.70 3.26
N LEU A 61 -10.77 18.57 2.25
CA LEU A 61 -11.99 19.30 1.87
C LEU A 61 -13.16 18.38 1.45
N LEU A 62 -12.88 17.35 0.64
CA LEU A 62 -13.89 16.40 0.17
C LEU A 62 -14.59 15.65 1.33
N SER A 63 -13.83 15.36 2.38
CA SER A 63 -14.31 14.67 3.59
C SER A 63 -15.22 15.58 4.44
N LEU A 64 -14.98 16.89 4.43
CA LEU A 64 -15.83 17.88 5.10
C LEU A 64 -17.21 17.97 4.43
N CYS A 65 -17.27 17.97 3.09
CA CYS A 65 -18.52 18.01 2.33
C CYS A 65 -19.37 16.75 2.56
N LEU A 66 -18.73 15.58 2.53
CA LEU A 66 -19.39 14.29 2.78
C LEU A 66 -19.92 14.19 4.22
N TYR A 67 -19.19 14.77 5.17
CA TYR A 67 -19.60 14.91 6.57
C TYR A 67 -20.82 15.83 6.75
N LEU A 68 -20.86 16.98 6.07
CA LEU A 68 -22.01 17.88 6.12
C LEU A 68 -23.28 17.19 5.63
N VAL A 69 -23.15 16.32 4.61
CA VAL A 69 -24.25 15.47 4.14
C VAL A 69 -24.69 14.48 5.23
N ILE A 70 -23.77 13.81 5.93
CA ILE A 70 -24.09 12.90 7.05
C ILE A 70 -24.81 13.65 8.18
N MET A 71 -24.35 14.86 8.52
CA MET A 71 -24.97 15.69 9.56
C MET A 71 -26.38 16.15 9.21
N ILE A 72 -26.64 16.43 7.94
CA ILE A 72 -27.97 16.80 7.44
C ILE A 72 -28.89 15.58 7.42
N VAL A 73 -28.38 14.43 6.97
CA VAL A 73 -29.16 13.18 6.88
C VAL A 73 -29.45 12.63 8.28
N TYR A 74 -28.52 12.61 9.21
CA TYR A 74 -28.71 11.99 10.54
C TYR A 74 -29.05 12.99 11.64
N ASN A 75 -29.47 14.21 11.30
CA ASN A 75 -29.84 15.19 12.30
C ASN A 75 -31.05 14.68 13.10
N PRO A 76 -30.90 14.37 14.40
CA PRO A 76 -32.01 13.85 15.21
C PRO A 76 -33.12 14.89 15.44
N PHE A 77 -32.90 16.15 15.04
CA PHE A 77 -33.84 17.26 15.13
C PHE A 77 -34.51 17.61 13.80
N ILE A 78 -34.09 17.00 12.68
CA ILE A 78 -34.81 17.11 11.41
C ILE A 78 -35.92 16.07 11.40
N ASN A 79 -37.11 16.48 11.85
CA ASN A 79 -38.34 15.87 11.36
C ASN A 79 -38.38 16.15 9.86
N LEU A 80 -38.39 15.15 8.97
CA LEU A 80 -39.01 15.18 7.61
C LEU A 80 -38.40 14.13 6.67
N LEU A 81 -39.15 13.03 6.41
CA LEU A 81 -39.60 12.58 5.08
C LEU A 81 -40.10 11.13 5.17
N PRO A 82 -41.32 10.81 4.69
CA PRO A 82 -41.95 9.49 4.84
C PRO A 82 -41.39 8.40 3.90
N ASN A 83 -40.39 8.71 3.07
CA ASN A 83 -39.93 7.78 2.04
C ASN A 83 -38.76 6.92 2.54
N ILE A 84 -39.11 5.79 3.14
CA ILE A 84 -38.22 4.77 3.72
C ILE A 84 -37.14 4.30 2.73
N GLU A 85 -37.42 4.27 1.43
CA GLU A 85 -36.47 3.80 0.41
C GLU A 85 -35.29 4.76 0.19
N LEU A 86 -35.57 6.07 0.11
CA LEU A 86 -34.53 7.09 -0.02
C LEU A 86 -33.59 7.09 1.20
N TRP A 87 -34.14 6.82 2.38
CA TRP A 87 -33.35 6.65 3.59
C TRP A 87 -32.42 5.44 3.50
N LYS A 88 -32.92 4.26 3.10
CA LYS A 88 -32.08 3.05 2.97
C LYS A 88 -30.89 3.29 2.01
N ILE A 89 -31.10 4.02 0.91
CA ILE A 89 -30.03 4.39 -0.03
C ILE A 89 -28.99 5.31 0.64
N ALA A 90 -29.44 6.34 1.37
CA ALA A 90 -28.54 7.23 2.11
C ALA A 90 -27.72 6.47 3.18
N HIS A 91 -28.36 5.54 3.90
CA HIS A 91 -27.69 4.65 4.86
C HIS A 91 -26.61 3.81 4.19
N ILE A 92 -26.89 3.19 3.04
CA ILE A 92 -25.89 2.38 2.32
C ILE A 92 -24.69 3.24 1.91
N ALA A 93 -24.91 4.46 1.41
CA ALA A 93 -23.82 5.36 1.05
C ALA A 93 -22.92 5.68 2.25
N VAL A 94 -23.51 5.98 3.42
CA VAL A 94 -22.76 6.23 4.66
C VAL A 94 -22.02 4.98 5.14
N LEU A 95 -22.61 3.80 5.00
CA LEU A 95 -21.96 2.52 5.34
C LEU A 95 -20.65 2.36 4.56
N ILE A 96 -20.71 2.57 3.24
CA ILE A 96 -19.56 2.45 2.34
C ILE A 96 -18.45 3.41 2.78
N ILE A 97 -18.82 4.63 3.20
CA ILE A 97 -17.87 5.64 3.68
C ILE A 97 -17.20 5.21 4.99
N PHE A 98 -17.95 4.66 5.95
CA PHE A 98 -17.40 4.17 7.21
C PHE A 98 -16.47 2.99 6.98
N LEU A 99 -16.90 2.00 6.19
CA LEU A 99 -16.07 0.84 5.84
C LEU A 99 -14.78 1.27 5.12
N LYS A 100 -14.88 2.21 4.18
CA LYS A 100 -13.70 2.79 3.51
C LYS A 100 -12.78 3.50 4.50
N SER A 101 -13.32 4.27 5.45
CA SER A 101 -12.53 4.98 6.46
C SER A 101 -11.83 4.03 7.43
N ILE A 102 -12.51 2.97 7.88
CA ILE A 102 -11.92 1.88 8.69
C ILE A 102 -10.76 1.26 7.92
N PHE A 103 -10.97 0.93 6.65
CA PHE A 103 -9.93 0.36 5.80
C PHE A 103 -8.74 1.33 5.65
N GLU A 104 -8.99 2.59 5.29
CA GLU A 104 -7.92 3.59 5.14
C GLU A 104 -7.12 3.76 6.43
N LEU A 105 -7.77 3.89 7.59
CA LEU A 105 -7.09 4.01 8.88
C LEU A 105 -6.29 2.75 9.22
N SER A 106 -6.90 1.56 9.10
CA SER A 106 -6.26 0.30 9.46
C SER A 106 -4.97 0.06 8.68
N TYR A 107 -4.95 0.45 7.40
CA TYR A 107 -3.82 0.21 6.51
C TYR A 107 -2.90 1.43 6.28
N ALA A 108 -3.26 2.63 6.75
CA ALA A 108 -2.55 3.87 6.46
C ALA A 108 -1.05 3.82 6.79
N ASP A 109 -0.69 3.37 8.00
CA ASP A 109 0.69 3.40 8.45
C ASP A 109 1.58 2.47 7.63
N LYS A 110 1.14 1.23 7.40
CA LYS A 110 1.84 0.28 6.54
C LYS A 110 1.90 0.73 5.08
N LEU A 111 0.87 1.40 4.57
CA LEU A 111 0.90 1.98 3.21
C LEU A 111 1.85 3.18 3.11
N ASN A 112 1.95 4.00 4.15
CA ASN A 112 2.92 5.08 4.24
C ASN A 112 4.34 4.54 4.37
N GLU A 113 4.54 3.48 5.17
CA GLU A 113 5.80 2.75 5.27
C GLU A 113 6.19 2.14 3.93
N THR A 114 5.28 1.46 3.23
CA THR A 114 5.50 0.96 1.86
C THR A 114 5.94 2.08 0.92
N THR A 115 5.35 3.28 1.07
CA THR A 115 5.75 4.45 0.28
C THR A 115 7.19 4.87 0.60
N ARG A 116 7.55 4.94 1.89
CA ARG A 116 8.93 5.24 2.33
C ARG A 116 9.92 4.19 1.84
N ILE A 117 9.58 2.90 1.94
CA ILE A 117 10.37 1.78 1.44
C ILE A 117 10.58 1.95 -0.07
N ALA A 118 9.54 2.24 -0.85
CA ALA A 118 9.65 2.42 -2.29
C ALA A 118 10.65 3.52 -2.68
N PHE A 119 10.63 4.66 -1.97
CA PHE A 119 11.59 5.75 -2.19
C PHE A 119 13.02 5.35 -1.83
N LYS A 120 13.21 4.78 -0.63
CA LYS A 120 14.54 4.34 -0.19
C LYS A 120 15.10 3.27 -1.13
N LEU A 121 14.27 2.31 -1.50
CA LEU A 121 14.63 1.21 -2.40
C LEU A 121 15.02 1.76 -3.78
N ASN A 122 14.25 2.69 -4.35
CA ASN A 122 14.61 3.30 -5.62
C ASN A 122 15.98 4.00 -5.57
N ASN A 123 16.24 4.79 -4.53
CA ASN A 123 17.53 5.48 -4.39
C ASN A 123 18.68 4.49 -4.22
N TYR A 124 18.49 3.48 -3.36
CA TYR A 124 19.46 2.41 -3.15
C TYR A 124 19.78 1.66 -4.45
N LEU A 125 18.76 1.34 -5.25
CA LEU A 125 18.90 0.68 -6.54
C LEU A 125 19.68 1.54 -7.57
N ILE A 126 19.47 2.87 -7.57
CA ILE A 126 20.21 3.82 -8.41
C ILE A 126 21.68 3.91 -7.95
N ASP A 127 21.91 3.98 -6.65
CA ASP A 127 23.26 4.06 -6.09
C ASP A 127 24.05 2.77 -6.36
N LEU A 128 23.42 1.60 -6.17
CA LEU A 128 23.99 0.31 -6.53
C LEU A 128 24.35 0.25 -8.02
N GLU A 129 23.45 0.68 -8.90
CA GLU A 129 23.76 0.77 -10.33
C GLU A 129 25.01 1.62 -10.58
N ARG A 130 25.08 2.81 -9.98
CA ARG A 130 26.23 3.71 -10.17
C ARG A 130 27.54 3.04 -9.75
N GLN A 131 27.49 2.26 -8.67
CA GLN A 131 28.66 1.57 -8.12
C GLN A 131 29.10 0.38 -8.98
N ILE A 132 28.18 -0.41 -9.55
CA ILE A 132 28.55 -1.71 -10.14
C ILE A 132 28.29 -1.84 -11.65
N SER A 133 27.62 -0.88 -12.30
CA SER A 133 27.30 -0.93 -13.75
C SER A 133 28.51 -0.89 -14.69
N HIS A 134 29.67 -0.48 -14.19
CA HIS A 134 30.94 -0.42 -14.93
C HIS A 134 31.88 -1.58 -14.58
N LEU A 135 31.57 -2.35 -13.54
CA LEU A 135 32.41 -3.42 -13.02
C LEU A 135 32.16 -4.73 -13.78
N THR A 136 33.20 -5.56 -13.84
CA THR A 136 33.08 -6.97 -14.23
C THR A 136 32.35 -7.77 -13.15
N PHE A 137 31.95 -9.00 -13.48
CA PHE A 137 31.31 -9.89 -12.51
C PHE A 137 32.19 -10.13 -11.28
N HIS A 138 33.48 -10.39 -11.50
CA HIS A 138 34.44 -10.63 -10.42
C HIS A 138 34.59 -9.41 -9.50
N GLU A 139 34.77 -8.22 -10.07
CA GLU A 139 34.86 -6.97 -9.30
C GLU A 139 33.57 -6.69 -8.52
N THR A 140 32.41 -6.94 -9.13
CA THR A 140 31.11 -6.80 -8.48
C THR A 140 30.99 -7.72 -7.27
N ILE A 141 31.41 -8.98 -7.39
CA ILE A 141 31.47 -9.91 -6.26
C ILE A 141 32.36 -9.34 -5.15
N MET A 142 33.54 -8.81 -5.49
CA MET A 142 34.46 -8.26 -4.51
C MET A 142 33.86 -7.07 -3.76
N VAL A 143 33.15 -6.17 -4.45
CA VAL A 143 32.40 -5.07 -3.83
C VAL A 143 31.33 -5.60 -2.88
N ILE A 144 30.47 -6.53 -3.34
CA ILE A 144 29.40 -7.10 -2.52
C ILE A 144 29.98 -7.82 -1.29
N LYS A 145 31.05 -8.59 -1.45
CA LYS A 145 31.72 -9.25 -0.31
C LYS A 145 32.23 -8.26 0.72
N ARG A 146 32.78 -7.14 0.26
CA ARG A 146 33.33 -6.09 1.13
C ARG A 146 32.22 -5.37 1.89
N GLU A 147 31.13 -5.02 1.22
CA GLU A 147 30.04 -4.24 1.81
C GLU A 147 29.07 -5.09 2.64
N TYR A 148 28.82 -6.33 2.20
CA TYR A 148 27.81 -7.22 2.78
C TYR A 148 28.40 -8.47 3.43
N ALA A 149 29.62 -8.37 3.98
CA ALA A 149 30.47 -9.48 4.43
C ALA A 149 29.81 -10.61 5.24
N LYS A 150 28.67 -10.37 5.91
CA LYS A 150 27.91 -11.38 6.68
C LYS A 150 26.58 -11.82 6.05
N ASN A 151 26.09 -11.11 5.04
CA ASN A 151 24.73 -11.24 4.50
C ASN A 151 24.72 -11.57 3.00
N TYR A 152 25.84 -12.03 2.43
CA TYR A 152 25.91 -12.49 1.05
C TYR A 152 25.99 -14.01 0.96
N ARG A 153 25.51 -14.57 -0.14
CA ARG A 153 25.64 -15.99 -0.50
C ARG A 153 26.14 -16.09 -1.93
N LEU A 154 27.13 -16.96 -2.11
CA LEU A 154 27.66 -17.33 -3.41
C LEU A 154 27.11 -18.70 -3.81
N GLU A 155 26.43 -18.72 -4.94
CA GLU A 155 26.02 -19.91 -5.65
C GLU A 155 26.76 -19.91 -7.01
N ASN A 156 26.87 -21.07 -7.67
CA ASN A 156 27.72 -21.25 -8.86
C ASN A 156 27.44 -20.21 -9.96
N ASP A 157 26.19 -19.77 -10.09
CA ASP A 157 25.73 -18.84 -11.11
C ASP A 157 25.12 -17.55 -10.54
N LYS A 158 25.03 -17.41 -9.22
CA LYS A 158 24.30 -16.33 -8.54
C LYS A 158 25.05 -15.80 -7.33
N VAL A 159 25.09 -14.47 -7.22
CA VAL A 159 25.53 -13.76 -6.01
C VAL A 159 24.30 -13.12 -5.42
N SER A 160 23.92 -13.49 -4.20
CA SER A 160 22.79 -12.87 -3.51
C SER A 160 23.23 -12.19 -2.23
N TRP A 161 22.55 -11.12 -1.84
CA TRP A 161 22.78 -10.45 -0.57
C TRP A 161 21.49 -9.85 -0.01
N GLN A 162 21.55 -9.50 1.27
CA GLN A 162 20.49 -8.78 1.96
C GLN A 162 21.07 -7.57 2.69
N ASP A 163 20.60 -6.39 2.31
CA ASP A 163 20.91 -5.14 3.00
C ASP A 163 20.11 -5.04 4.30
N ARG A 164 20.71 -4.48 5.34
CA ARG A 164 20.09 -4.33 6.66
C ARG A 164 18.90 -3.38 6.62
N ASP A 165 18.95 -2.37 5.75
CA ASP A 165 17.88 -1.39 5.60
C ASP A 165 16.70 -1.93 4.78
N PHE A 166 16.88 -3.09 4.12
CA PHE A 166 15.88 -3.74 3.28
C PHE A 166 15.72 -5.24 3.62
N PRO A 167 15.29 -5.59 4.85
CA PRO A 167 15.15 -6.98 5.29
C PRO A 167 14.08 -7.76 4.50
N ASP A 168 13.13 -7.07 3.89
CA ASP A 168 12.09 -7.67 3.05
C ASP A 168 12.51 -7.84 1.58
N PHE A 169 13.78 -7.57 1.25
CA PHE A 169 14.32 -7.79 -0.09
C PHE A 169 15.57 -8.66 -0.03
N GLU A 170 15.69 -9.55 -1.02
CA GLU A 170 16.94 -10.22 -1.36
C GLU A 170 17.39 -9.73 -2.73
N PHE A 171 18.56 -9.13 -2.76
CA PHE A 171 19.19 -8.67 -3.98
C PHE A 171 20.06 -9.76 -4.55
N TYR A 172 20.16 -9.83 -5.86
CA TYR A 172 21.01 -10.81 -6.52
C TYR A 172 21.45 -10.38 -7.91
N ILE A 173 22.56 -10.97 -8.34
CA ILE A 173 23.14 -10.83 -9.66
C ILE A 173 23.44 -12.22 -10.20
N LEU A 174 23.15 -12.47 -11.47
CA LEU A 174 23.50 -13.71 -12.15
C LEU A 174 24.81 -13.55 -12.94
N SER A 175 25.68 -14.54 -12.86
CA SER A 175 26.93 -14.61 -13.62
C SER A 175 26.69 -14.53 -15.13
N THR A 176 25.61 -15.14 -15.61
CA THR A 176 25.17 -15.12 -17.01
C THR A 176 24.89 -13.72 -17.52
N TYR A 177 24.52 -12.79 -16.65
CA TYR A 177 24.31 -11.39 -17.00
C TYR A 177 25.61 -10.68 -17.38
N TYR A 178 26.77 -11.20 -16.98
CA TYR A 178 28.09 -10.59 -17.22
C TYR A 178 28.99 -11.41 -18.16
N ALA A 179 28.56 -12.61 -18.55
CA ALA A 179 29.39 -13.58 -19.28
C ALA A 179 29.51 -13.31 -20.81
N GLN A 180 28.79 -12.35 -21.39
CA GLN A 180 28.83 -12.11 -22.83
C GLN A 180 29.61 -10.83 -23.20
N GLY A 181 30.84 -11.05 -23.65
CA GLY A 181 31.78 -10.05 -24.11
C GLY A 181 31.14 -8.94 -24.96
N GLN A 182 31.36 -7.71 -24.50
CA GLN A 182 31.25 -6.44 -25.20
C GLN A 182 29.88 -5.83 -25.53
N LYS A 183 28.72 -6.48 -25.30
CA LYS A 183 27.42 -5.76 -25.43
C LYS A 183 26.33 -6.09 -24.41
N LYS A 184 26.50 -7.09 -23.54
CA LYS A 184 25.50 -7.41 -22.52
C LYS A 184 26.11 -7.19 -21.13
N LYS A 185 26.06 -5.94 -20.67
CA LYS A 185 26.27 -5.63 -19.26
C LYS A 185 25.11 -6.21 -18.47
N GLY A 186 25.40 -6.68 -17.27
CA GLY A 186 24.44 -7.47 -16.53
C GLY A 186 23.32 -6.68 -15.87
N GLY A 187 22.87 -7.13 -14.70
CA GLY A 187 21.79 -6.46 -13.99
C GLY A 187 21.67 -6.91 -12.56
N ILE A 188 21.01 -6.08 -11.76
CA ILE A 188 20.62 -6.39 -10.39
C ILE A 188 19.16 -6.78 -10.39
N SER A 189 18.81 -7.78 -9.61
CA SER A 189 17.42 -8.09 -9.33
C SER A 189 17.18 -8.08 -7.84
N ALA A 190 16.02 -7.59 -7.41
CA ALA A 190 15.58 -7.58 -6.02
C ALA A 190 14.27 -8.37 -5.92
N LYS A 191 14.27 -9.42 -5.11
CA LYS A 191 13.11 -10.26 -4.84
C LYS A 191 12.50 -9.88 -3.50
N GLY A 192 11.23 -9.49 -3.51
CA GLY A 192 10.45 -9.23 -2.31
C GLY A 192 10.17 -10.49 -1.50
N LYS A 193 10.24 -10.34 -0.18
CA LYS A 193 9.89 -11.33 0.86
C LYS A 193 8.66 -10.86 1.64
N ASN A 194 8.14 -11.70 2.52
CA ASN A 194 7.05 -11.37 3.45
C ASN A 194 5.85 -10.69 2.75
N GLU A 195 5.54 -9.46 3.12
CA GLU A 195 4.45 -8.67 2.56
C GLU A 195 4.69 -8.26 1.09
N PHE A 196 5.93 -8.28 0.60
CA PHE A 196 6.27 -8.01 -0.81
C PHE A 196 6.53 -9.28 -1.62
N LYS A 197 6.18 -10.45 -1.09
CA LYS A 197 6.26 -11.72 -1.81
C LYS A 197 5.55 -11.57 -3.17
N ASN A 198 6.18 -12.13 -4.21
CA ASN A 198 5.80 -12.03 -5.63
C ASN A 198 6.21 -10.74 -6.34
N ILE A 199 6.72 -9.71 -5.66
CA ILE A 199 7.31 -8.56 -6.34
C ILE A 199 8.78 -8.85 -6.65
N GLU A 200 9.15 -8.68 -7.92
CA GLU A 200 10.52 -8.76 -8.39
C GLU A 200 10.86 -7.49 -9.16
N ILE A 201 11.99 -6.87 -8.84
CA ILE A 201 12.46 -5.64 -9.45
C ILE A 201 13.75 -5.97 -10.18
N HIS A 202 13.89 -5.48 -11.40
CA HIS A 202 15.05 -5.71 -12.24
C HIS A 202 15.64 -4.38 -12.69
N ILE A 203 16.96 -4.28 -12.61
CA ILE A 203 17.74 -3.20 -13.18
C ILE A 203 18.65 -3.83 -14.23
N ASN A 204 18.46 -3.41 -15.47
CA ASN A 204 19.22 -3.90 -16.60
C ASN A 204 20.29 -2.88 -16.99
N PHE A 205 21.55 -3.30 -16.97
CA PHE A 205 22.68 -2.49 -17.41
C PHE A 205 22.98 -2.71 -18.90
N ASN A 206 22.31 -3.68 -19.55
CA ASN A 206 22.48 -3.96 -20.97
C ASN A 206 22.02 -2.78 -21.82
N LEU A 207 22.97 -2.12 -22.47
CA LEU A 207 22.73 -0.97 -23.37
C LEU A 207 21.88 -1.32 -24.61
N THR A 208 21.71 -2.60 -24.94
CA THR A 208 20.89 -3.06 -26.07
C THR A 208 19.42 -3.31 -25.71
N HIS A 209 19.05 -3.28 -24.43
CA HIS A 209 17.66 -3.35 -24.00
C HIS A 209 17.18 -1.96 -23.58
N HIS A 210 16.08 -1.50 -24.18
CA HIS A 210 15.50 -0.18 -23.87
C HIS A 210 14.89 -0.11 -22.47
N VAL A 211 14.60 -1.25 -21.84
CA VAL A 211 14.04 -1.32 -20.50
C VAL A 211 15.15 -1.39 -19.46
N LYS A 212 15.44 -0.25 -18.86
CA LYS A 212 16.47 -0.10 -17.81
C LYS A 212 15.97 -0.52 -16.43
N TYR A 213 14.77 -0.08 -16.03
CA TYR A 213 14.16 -0.43 -14.76
C TYR A 213 12.83 -1.13 -15.01
N ALA A 214 12.66 -2.30 -14.42
CA ALA A 214 11.48 -3.12 -14.62
C ALA A 214 10.98 -3.67 -13.29
N VAL A 215 9.67 -3.87 -13.18
CA VAL A 215 9.05 -4.54 -12.07
C VAL A 215 8.09 -5.59 -12.59
N ARG A 216 8.14 -6.77 -11.98
CA ARG A 216 7.28 -7.90 -12.28
C ARG A 216 6.53 -8.30 -11.02
N GLU A 217 5.26 -8.64 -11.22
CA GLU A 217 4.51 -9.43 -10.26
C GLU A 217 4.59 -10.88 -10.76
N LYS A 218 5.26 -11.76 -10.00
CA LYS A 218 5.29 -13.18 -10.33
C LYS A 218 3.89 -13.75 -10.15
N GLU A 219 3.34 -14.31 -11.22
CA GLU A 219 2.15 -15.13 -11.13
C GLU A 219 2.51 -16.42 -10.39
N GLY A 220 1.84 -16.64 -9.26
CA GLY A 220 1.99 -17.82 -8.42
C GLY A 220 0.69 -18.11 -7.68
N SER A 221 0.63 -19.23 -6.96
CA SER A 221 -0.59 -19.71 -6.28
C SER A 221 -1.13 -18.79 -5.18
N LEU A 222 -0.34 -17.84 -4.69
CA LEU A 222 -0.70 -16.93 -3.61
C LEU A 222 -0.94 -15.51 -4.14
N LYS A 223 -2.09 -14.94 -3.80
CA LYS A 223 -2.49 -13.57 -4.14
C LYS A 223 -1.48 -12.56 -3.59
N THR A 224 -0.98 -11.67 -4.45
CA THR A 224 -0.09 -10.57 -4.06
C THR A 224 -0.78 -9.67 -3.04
N SER A 225 -0.05 -9.32 -1.98
CA SER A 225 -0.56 -8.47 -0.91
C SER A 225 -0.93 -7.07 -1.41
N LEU A 226 -1.73 -6.35 -0.62
CA LEU A 226 -2.04 -4.94 -0.87
C LEU A 226 -0.76 -4.08 -0.94
N TYR A 227 0.23 -4.37 -0.11
CA TYR A 227 1.49 -3.62 -0.02
C TYR A 227 2.40 -3.91 -1.22
N GLY A 228 2.48 -5.16 -1.68
CA GLY A 228 3.15 -5.53 -2.93
C GLY A 228 2.55 -4.79 -4.13
N LYS A 229 1.23 -4.73 -4.21
CA LYS A 229 0.52 -3.97 -5.26
C LYS A 229 0.80 -2.47 -5.17
N LYS A 230 0.80 -1.89 -3.97
CA LYS A 230 1.13 -0.48 -3.72
C LYS A 230 2.57 -0.17 -4.13
N LEU A 231 3.53 -1.01 -3.77
CA LEU A 231 4.94 -0.88 -4.15
C LEU A 231 5.09 -0.89 -5.68
N LYS A 232 4.54 -1.91 -6.35
CA LYS A 232 4.53 -2.00 -7.82
C LYS A 232 3.95 -0.75 -8.46
N LEU A 233 2.79 -0.28 -7.96
CA LEU A 233 2.14 0.93 -8.47
C LEU A 233 3.06 2.16 -8.33
N LEU A 234 3.74 2.32 -7.20
CA LEU A 234 4.67 3.42 -6.98
C LEU A 234 5.87 3.34 -7.93
N LEU A 235 6.48 2.16 -8.07
CA LEU A 235 7.58 1.93 -9.01
C LEU A 235 7.17 2.31 -10.44
N VAL A 236 6.01 1.86 -10.90
CA VAL A 236 5.54 2.14 -12.27
C VAL A 236 5.13 3.60 -12.45
N LYS A 237 4.24 4.12 -11.60
CA LYS A 237 3.61 5.44 -11.82
C LYS A 237 4.47 6.60 -11.37
N LYS A 238 5.28 6.41 -10.34
CA LYS A 238 6.09 7.49 -9.74
C LYS A 238 7.53 7.45 -10.20
N PHE A 239 8.13 6.26 -10.20
CA PHE A 239 9.54 6.08 -10.56
C PHE A 239 9.75 5.62 -12.00
N GLN A 240 8.67 5.49 -12.79
CA GLN A 240 8.68 5.18 -14.23
C GLN A 240 9.30 3.81 -14.57
N TYR A 241 9.18 2.83 -13.67
CA TYR A 241 9.58 1.45 -13.94
C TYR A 241 8.60 0.82 -14.94
N VAL A 242 9.11 -0.02 -15.83
CA VAL A 242 8.27 -0.76 -16.77
C VAL A 242 7.62 -1.96 -16.07
N ASP A 243 6.30 -2.12 -16.22
CA ASP A 243 5.58 -3.28 -15.72
C ASP A 243 5.73 -4.44 -16.71
N LEU A 244 6.60 -5.40 -16.40
CA LEU A 244 6.90 -6.52 -17.31
C LEU A 244 5.67 -7.40 -17.59
N ALA A 245 4.67 -7.42 -16.71
CA ALA A 245 3.44 -8.17 -16.97
C ALA A 245 2.55 -7.52 -18.05
N LYS A 246 2.77 -6.24 -18.34
CA LYS A 246 2.04 -5.50 -19.39
C LYS A 246 2.81 -5.39 -20.69
N VAL A 247 4.09 -5.73 -20.68
CA VAL A 247 4.90 -5.89 -21.88
C VAL A 247 4.70 -7.34 -22.32
N ILE A 248 3.54 -7.59 -22.94
CA ILE A 248 3.28 -8.83 -23.66
C ILE A 248 4.31 -8.87 -24.81
N ASP A 249 5.00 -10.00 -24.94
CA ASP A 249 6.03 -10.33 -25.93
C ASP A 249 7.42 -9.67 -25.73
N PHE A 250 8.32 -10.40 -25.06
CA PHE A 250 9.77 -10.35 -25.26
C PHE A 250 10.38 -11.75 -25.11
#